data_AF-A0AAV9LLG6-F1
#
_entry.id   AF-A0AAV9LLG6-F1
#
_cell.length_a   1.000
_cell.length_b   1.000
_cell.length_c   1.000
_cell.angle_alpha   90.00
_cell.angle_beta   90.00
_cell.angle_gamma   90.00
#
_symmetry.space_group_name_H-M   'P 1'
#
loop_
_entity.id
_entity.type
_entity.pdbx_description
1 polymer ?
#
loop_
_entity_poly.entity_id
_entity_poly.type
_entity_poly.pdbx_seq_one_letter_code
_entity_poly.pdbx_strand_id
1 'polypeptide(L)'
;MGKKGEKQFRWSKPMEYLMLEILADEVKQVNKSTNQFKVISFNRVSNAINEQLGMDCSPKHVENHHKTLRSTWNTVQTLLNKSVLGWDDNLKMITASPRVYATHIQAHPSHDKFINKKIDMFEEMSLVCGNDRILK
;
A
#
# COMPACT_ATOMS: atom_id res chain seq x y z
N MET A 1 18.72 13.83 27.67
CA MET A 1 17.83 12.69 27.99
C MET A 1 17.29 12.13 26.69
N GLY A 2 17.73 10.94 26.28
CA GLY A 2 17.24 10.27 25.07
C GLY A 2 15.81 9.79 25.29
N LYS A 3 14.90 10.07 24.34
CA LYS A 3 13.55 9.52 24.36
C LYS A 3 13.65 7.99 24.33
N LYS A 4 13.11 7.33 25.36
CA LYS A 4 12.90 5.88 25.41
C LYS A 4 12.16 5.50 24.12
N GLY A 5 12.71 4.55 23.36
CA GLY A 5 12.14 4.12 22.08
C GLY A 5 10.69 3.67 22.28
N GLU A 6 9.75 4.48 21.79
CA GLU A 6 8.36 4.08 21.67
C GLU A 6 8.30 2.82 20.82
N LYS A 7 7.58 1.80 21.29
CA LYS A 7 7.31 0.61 20.46
C LYS A 7 6.60 1.10 19.21
N GLN A 8 7.29 1.05 18.07
CA GLN A 8 6.69 1.32 16.77
C GLN A 8 5.48 0.42 16.57
N PHE A 9 4.34 1.03 16.25
CA PHE A 9 3.10 0.30 15.98
C PHE A 9 3.33 -0.66 14.80
N ARG A 10 3.11 -1.96 15.01
CA ARG A 10 3.37 -3.00 14.01
C ARG A 10 2.07 -3.35 13.29
N TRP A 11 2.06 -3.13 11.98
CA TRP A 11 0.95 -3.49 11.12
C TRP A 11 0.95 -4.99 10.82
N SER A 12 -0.24 -5.59 10.88
CA SER A 12 -0.51 -6.96 10.43
C SER A 12 -1.29 -6.95 9.12
N LYS A 13 -1.28 -8.07 8.37
CA LYS A 13 -2.07 -8.20 7.14
C LYS A 13 -3.57 -7.93 7.35
N PRO A 14 -4.25 -8.47 8.38
CA PRO A 14 -5.65 -8.17 8.62
C PRO A 14 -5.95 -6.67 8.81
N MET A 15 -5.04 -5.94 9.47
CA MET A 15 -5.21 -4.49 9.67
C MET A 15 -5.05 -3.72 8.36
N GLU A 16 -4.06 -4.08 7.54
CA GLU A 16 -3.88 -3.49 6.22
C GLU A 16 -5.06 -3.79 5.31
N TYR A 17 -5.61 -5.00 5.36
CA TYR A 17 -6.79 -5.37 4.58
C TYR A 17 -8.01 -4.55 4.97
N LEU A 18 -8.31 -4.47 6.27
CA LEU A 18 -9.43 -3.67 6.77
C LEU A 18 -9.27 -2.18 6.43
N MET A 19 -8.05 -1.66 6.50
CA MET A 19 -7.75 -0.29 6.10
C MET A 19 -8.03 -0.06 4.60
N LEU A 20 -7.51 -0.93 3.73
CA LEU A 20 -7.69 -0.78 2.28
C LEU A 20 -9.15 -0.93 1.87
N GLU A 21 -9.89 -1.86 2.48
CA GLU A 21 -11.32 -2.07 2.25
C GLU A 21 -12.13 -0.81 2.57
N ILE A 22 -11.99 -0.27 3.79
CA ILE A 22 -12.73 0.92 4.24
C ILE A 22 -12.42 2.13 3.36
N LEU A 23 -11.15 2.35 3.03
CA LEU A 23 -10.73 3.50 2.24
C LEU A 23 -11.15 3.36 0.76
N ALA A 24 -11.09 2.16 0.19
CA ALA A 24 -11.56 1.90 -1.17
C ALA A 24 -13.07 2.13 -1.29
N ASP A 25 -13.85 1.71 -0.29
CA ASP A 25 -15.28 1.94 -0.26
C ASP A 25 -15.63 3.42 -0.12
N GLU A 26 -14.87 4.19 0.67
CA GLU A 26 -15.04 5.65 0.71
C GLU A 26 -14.76 6.29 -0.66
N VAL A 27 -13.71 5.85 -1.37
CA VAL A 27 -13.40 6.35 -2.72
C VAL A 27 -14.56 6.08 -3.69
N LYS A 28 -15.11 4.86 -3.68
CA LYS A 28 -16.25 4.47 -4.52
C LYS A 28 -17.52 5.28 -4.20
N GLN A 29 -17.81 5.52 -2.93
CA GLN A 29 -19.03 6.21 -2.51
C GLN A 29 -19.04 7.70 -2.83
N VAL A 30 -17.92 8.40 -2.65
CA VAL A 30 -17.93 9.87 -2.72
C VAL A 30 -17.64 10.42 -4.12
N ASN A 31 -17.45 9.54 -5.13
CA ASN A 31 -17.02 9.92 -6.49
C ASN A 31 -15.88 10.96 -6.47
N LYS A 32 -14.99 10.83 -5.48
CA LYS A 32 -14.03 11.88 -5.13
C LYS A 32 -12.82 11.82 -6.05
N SER A 33 -12.60 12.91 -6.77
CA SER A 33 -11.35 13.25 -7.45
C SER A 33 -10.31 13.90 -6.53
N THR A 34 -10.56 13.97 -5.21
CA THR A 34 -9.65 14.67 -4.28
C THR A 34 -8.59 13.73 -3.71
N ASN A 35 -7.32 14.02 -4.02
CA ASN A 35 -6.10 13.25 -3.70
C ASN A 35 -5.78 13.01 -2.20
N GLN A 36 -6.67 13.39 -1.27
CA GLN A 36 -6.37 13.37 0.18
C GLN A 36 -7.58 12.89 0.99
N PHE A 37 -7.38 11.82 1.76
CA PHE A 37 -8.34 11.38 2.77
C PHE A 37 -8.44 12.39 3.91
N LYS A 38 -9.66 12.59 4.42
CA LYS A 38 -9.90 13.48 5.57
C LYS A 38 -9.53 12.75 6.86
N VAL A 39 -9.30 13.51 7.94
CA VAL A 39 -9.07 12.96 9.29
C VAL A 39 -10.19 11.99 9.71
N ILE A 40 -11.43 12.27 9.31
CA ILE A 40 -12.59 11.41 9.57
C ILE A 40 -12.42 10.01 8.97
N SER A 41 -11.81 9.90 7.78
CA SER A 41 -11.53 8.62 7.13
C SER A 41 -10.56 7.78 7.96
N PHE A 42 -9.48 8.39 8.46
CA PHE A 42 -8.51 7.68 9.31
C PHE A 42 -9.06 7.32 10.68
N ASN A 43 -9.95 8.14 11.26
CA ASN A 43 -10.67 7.80 12.48
C ASN A 43 -11.55 6.55 12.29
N ARG A 44 -12.25 6.44 11.16
CA ARG A 44 -13.09 5.27 10.85
C ARG A 44 -12.24 4.00 10.77
N VAL A 45 -11.10 4.05 10.09
CA VAL A 45 -10.18 2.92 9.99
C VAL A 45 -9.64 2.53 11.37
N SER A 46 -9.15 3.50 12.17
CA SER A 46 -8.60 3.17 13.49
C SER A 46 -9.66 2.57 14.42
N ASN A 47 -10.88 3.09 14.40
CA ASN A 47 -11.97 2.54 15.21
C ASN A 47 -12.31 1.10 14.79
N ALA A 48 -12.43 0.85 13.48
CA ALA A 48 -12.70 -0.50 12.98
C ALA A 48 -11.60 -1.49 13.35
N ILE A 49 -10.33 -1.10 13.25
CA ILE A 49 -9.19 -1.93 13.67
C ILE A 49 -9.27 -2.23 15.18
N ASN A 50 -9.59 -1.24 16.00
CA ASN A 50 -9.65 -1.42 17.45
C ASN A 50 -10.83 -2.32 17.85
N GLU A 51 -12.00 -2.11 17.25
CA GLU A 51 -13.23 -2.87 17.54
C GLU A 51 -13.16 -4.31 17.04
N GLN A 52 -12.66 -4.53 15.81
CA GLN A 52 -12.70 -5.84 15.17
C GLN A 52 -11.46 -6.70 15.46
N LEU A 53 -10.29 -6.07 15.67
CA LEU A 53 -9.02 -6.78 15.84
C LEU A 53 -8.43 -6.62 17.24
N GLY A 54 -9.07 -5.87 18.13
CA GLY A 54 -8.64 -5.69 19.53
C GLY A 54 -7.30 -4.97 19.67
N MET A 55 -6.96 -4.10 18.70
CA MET A 55 -5.68 -3.39 18.65
C MET A 55 -5.77 -2.00 19.28
N ASP A 56 -4.62 -1.40 19.60
CA ASP A 56 -4.49 0.01 19.99
C ASP A 56 -4.00 0.87 18.82
N CYS A 57 -4.84 0.95 17.78
CA CYS A 57 -4.59 1.74 16.58
C CYS A 57 -5.10 3.17 16.76
N SER A 58 -4.26 4.15 16.43
CA SER A 58 -4.65 5.55 16.40
C SER A 58 -4.83 6.01 14.95
N PRO A 59 -5.60 7.09 14.70
CA PRO A 59 -5.70 7.70 13.37
C PRO A 59 -4.32 8.10 12.81
N LYS A 60 -3.36 8.44 13.70
CA LYS A 60 -1.98 8.75 13.29
C LYS A 60 -1.23 7.52 12.79
N HIS A 61 -1.45 6.35 13.40
CA HIS A 61 -0.91 5.09 12.89
C HIS A 61 -1.42 4.81 11.48
N VAL A 62 -2.71 5.01 11.24
CA VAL A 62 -3.35 4.85 9.92
C VAL A 62 -2.77 5.81 8.89
N GLU A 63 -2.65 7.10 9.22
CA GLU A 63 -2.08 8.12 8.33
C GLU A 63 -0.63 7.76 7.93
N ASN A 64 0.17 7.33 8.90
CA ASN A 64 1.56 6.95 8.64
C ASN A 64 1.64 5.71 7.75
N HIS A 65 0.79 4.70 7.98
CA HIS A 65 0.75 3.50 7.15
C HIS A 65 0.27 3.79 5.72
N HIS A 66 -0.70 4.69 5.57
CA HIS A 66 -1.16 5.15 4.26
C HIS A 66 -0.01 5.77 3.45
N LYS A 67 0.89 6.55 4.08
CA LYS A 67 2.09 7.07 3.42
C LYS A 67 3.04 5.94 2.98
N THR A 68 3.21 4.91 3.79
CA THR A 68 4.00 3.71 3.43
C THR A 68 3.37 2.94 2.26
N LEU A 69 2.04 2.78 2.25
CA LEU A 69 1.30 2.17 1.14
C LEU A 69 1.45 2.98 -0.15
N ARG A 70 1.38 4.31 -0.07
CA ARG A 70 1.62 5.19 -1.22
C ARG A 70 3.03 5.05 -1.78
N SER A 71 4.05 4.98 -0.92
CA SER A 71 5.43 4.72 -1.36
C SER A 71 5.58 3.34 -2.02
N THR A 72 4.88 2.35 -1.48
CA THR A 72 4.84 0.99 -2.04
C THR A 72 4.18 0.99 -3.43
N TRP A 73 3.03 1.64 -3.56
CA TRP A 73 2.32 1.82 -4.82
C TRP A 73 3.18 2.52 -5.88
N ASN A 74 3.88 3.61 -5.53
CA ASN A 74 4.80 4.29 -6.45
C ASN A 74 5.91 3.36 -6.96
N THR A 75 6.39 2.45 -6.11
CA THR A 75 7.40 1.45 -6.50
C THR A 75 6.79 0.43 -7.46
N VAL A 76 5.60 -0.08 -7.16
CA VAL A 76 4.84 -0.99 -8.03
C VAL A 76 4.60 -0.35 -9.40
N GLN A 77 4.13 0.90 -9.46
CA GLN A 77 3.94 1.62 -10.72
C GLN A 77 5.25 1.79 -11.49
N THR A 78 6.36 2.10 -10.80
CA THR A 78 7.68 2.19 -11.43
C THR A 78 8.11 0.87 -12.06
N LEU A 79 7.83 -0.26 -11.39
CA LEU A 79 8.14 -1.59 -11.90
C LEU A 79 7.23 -1.97 -13.08
N LEU A 80 5.93 -1.70 -12.99
CA LEU A 80 4.97 -1.94 -14.08
C LEU A 80 5.30 -1.15 -15.36
N ASN A 81 5.94 0.02 -15.22
CA ASN A 81 6.37 0.83 -16.36
C ASN A 81 7.70 0.38 -16.99
N LYS A 82 8.37 -0.65 -16.47
CA LYS A 82 9.63 -1.17 -17.06
C LYS A 82 9.32 -2.19 -18.14
N SER A 83 9.73 -1.90 -19.38
CA SER A 83 9.52 -2.77 -20.55
C SER A 83 10.11 -4.18 -20.44
N VAL A 84 11.13 -4.37 -19.59
CA VAL A 84 11.77 -5.68 -19.36
C VAL A 84 11.01 -6.56 -18.36
N LEU A 85 10.03 -5.99 -17.65
CA LEU A 85 9.17 -6.70 -16.70
C LEU A 85 7.80 -6.95 -17.33
N GLY A 86 7.18 -8.07 -16.95
CA GLY A 86 5.82 -8.41 -17.35
C GLY A 86 4.80 -8.16 -16.23
N TRP A 87 3.54 -8.38 -16.56
CA TRP A 87 2.41 -8.36 -15.63
C TRP A 87 1.56 -9.61 -15.82
N ASP A 88 1.27 -10.30 -14.72
CA ASP A 88 0.27 -11.36 -14.66
C ASP A 88 -0.97 -10.79 -13.96
N ASP A 89 -2.03 -10.54 -14.74
CA ASP A 89 -3.25 -9.95 -14.21
C ASP A 89 -4.05 -10.91 -13.32
N ASN A 90 -3.97 -12.21 -13.57
CA ASN A 90 -4.70 -13.21 -12.77
C ASN A 90 -4.09 -13.34 -11.37
N LEU A 91 -2.76 -13.27 -11.27
CA LEU A 91 -2.04 -13.36 -10.00
C LEU A 91 -1.78 -11.99 -9.37
N LYS A 92 -2.12 -10.89 -10.08
CA LYS A 92 -1.76 -9.51 -9.73
C LYS A 92 -0.29 -9.41 -9.34
N MET A 93 0.57 -9.81 -10.27
CA MET A 93 1.99 -10.04 -10.01
C MET A 93 2.87 -9.44 -11.12
N ILE A 94 3.91 -8.72 -10.72
CA ILE A 94 4.97 -8.30 -11.63
C ILE A 94 5.82 -9.53 -11.94
N THR A 95 6.02 -9.84 -13.22
CA THR A 95 6.73 -11.05 -13.64
C THR A 95 8.09 -10.73 -14.27
N ALA A 96 9.06 -11.61 -14.06
CA ALA A 96 10.37 -11.54 -14.69
C ALA A 96 10.94 -12.93 -14.90
N SER A 97 11.60 -13.15 -16.05
CA SER A 97 12.38 -14.37 -16.26
C SER A 97 13.55 -14.45 -15.28
N PRO A 98 14.08 -15.65 -14.97
CA PRO A 98 15.16 -15.80 -13.99
C PRO A 98 16.37 -14.90 -14.25
N ARG A 99 16.75 -14.75 -15.52
CA ARG A 99 17.86 -13.88 -15.93
C ARG A 99 17.57 -12.40 -15.69
N VAL A 100 16.38 -11.93 -16.08
CA VAL A 100 15.97 -10.52 -15.88
C VAL A 100 15.85 -10.22 -14.39
N TYR A 101 15.23 -11.13 -13.63
CA TYR A 101 15.10 -11.02 -12.18
C TYR A 101 16.46 -10.90 -11.50
N ALA A 102 17.40 -11.80 -11.78
CA ALA A 102 18.72 -11.80 -11.16
C ALA A 102 19.47 -10.47 -11.42
N THR A 103 19.49 -10.01 -12.68
CA THR A 103 20.11 -8.72 -13.03
C THR A 103 19.43 -7.54 -12.35
N HIS A 104 18.09 -7.52 -12.31
CA HIS A 104 17.34 -6.40 -11.72
C HIS A 104 17.51 -6.33 -10.21
N ILE A 105 17.46 -7.45 -9.50
CA ILE A 105 17.62 -7.51 -8.05
C ILE A 105 19.06 -7.20 -7.63
N GLN A 106 20.06 -7.53 -8.44
CA GLN A 106 21.44 -7.10 -8.19
C GLN A 106 21.57 -5.57 -8.17
N ALA A 107 20.90 -4.87 -9.08
CA ALA A 107 20.90 -3.41 -9.12
C ALA A 107 19.94 -2.77 -8.09
N HIS A 108 18.84 -3.45 -7.77
CA HIS A 108 17.79 -2.95 -6.88
C HIS A 108 17.30 -4.02 -5.89
N PRO A 109 18.08 -4.35 -4.85
CA PRO A 109 17.72 -5.41 -3.91
C PRO A 109 16.36 -5.20 -3.21
N SER A 110 15.98 -3.94 -2.97
CA SER A 110 14.69 -3.59 -2.35
C SER A 110 13.46 -3.95 -3.18
N HIS A 111 13.62 -4.24 -4.47
CA HIS A 111 12.53 -4.65 -5.35
C HIS A 111 12.19 -6.14 -5.27
N ASP A 112 12.99 -6.94 -4.56
CA ASP A 112 12.76 -8.39 -4.43
C ASP A 112 11.36 -8.69 -3.90
N LYS A 113 10.86 -7.90 -2.97
CA LYS A 113 9.52 -8.08 -2.39
C LYS A 113 8.35 -7.87 -3.37
N PHE A 114 8.59 -7.40 -4.59
CA PHE A 114 7.54 -7.09 -5.57
C PHE A 114 7.55 -7.99 -6.81
N ILE A 115 8.72 -8.48 -7.22
CA ILE A 115 8.85 -9.23 -8.48
C ILE A 115 8.65 -10.73 -8.23
N ASN A 116 7.87 -11.39 -9.08
CA ASN A 116 7.46 -12.78 -8.97
C ASN A 116 6.77 -13.08 -7.62
N LYS A 117 6.10 -12.07 -7.04
CA LYS A 117 5.32 -12.16 -5.80
C LYS A 117 3.95 -11.54 -6.03
N LYS A 118 2.90 -12.20 -5.53
CA LYS A 118 1.53 -11.68 -5.58
C LYS A 118 1.44 -10.37 -4.81
N ILE A 119 0.72 -9.40 -5.38
CA ILE A 119 0.38 -8.16 -4.71
C ILE A 119 -1.05 -8.32 -4.17
N ASP A 120 -1.14 -8.63 -2.87
CA ASP A 120 -2.43 -8.73 -2.19
C ASP A 120 -3.18 -7.38 -2.27
N MET A 121 -4.49 -7.43 -2.48
CA MET A 121 -5.37 -6.25 -2.57
C MET A 121 -4.87 -5.17 -3.55
N PHE A 122 -4.33 -5.62 -4.69
CA PHE A 122 -3.79 -4.73 -5.73
C PHE A 122 -4.83 -3.68 -6.18
N GLU A 123 -6.08 -4.08 -6.38
CA GLU A 123 -7.13 -3.19 -6.88
C GLU A 123 -7.51 -2.13 -5.83
N GLU A 124 -7.66 -2.52 -4.57
CA GLU A 124 -7.94 -1.59 -3.48
C GLU A 124 -6.76 -0.65 -3.26
N MET A 125 -5.52 -1.17 -3.28
CA MET A 125 -4.32 -0.33 -3.20
C MET A 125 -4.24 0.65 -4.37
N SER A 126 -4.59 0.21 -5.59
CA SER A 126 -4.68 1.06 -6.79
C SER A 126 -5.72 2.18 -6.61
N LEU A 127 -6.90 1.87 -6.09
CA LEU A 127 -7.95 2.86 -5.83
C LEU A 127 -7.55 3.87 -4.75
N VAL A 128 -6.96 3.37 -3.65
CA VAL A 128 -6.60 4.18 -2.47
C VAL A 128 -5.36 5.05 -2.75
N CYS A 129 -4.38 4.54 -3.51
CA CYS A 129 -3.08 5.20 -3.71
C CYS A 129 -2.87 5.76 -5.13
N GLY A 130 -3.65 5.33 -6.13
CA GLY A 130 -3.40 5.59 -7.55
C GLY A 130 -3.85 6.95 -8.08
N ASN A 131 -4.70 7.67 -7.34
CA ASN A 131 -5.27 8.95 -7.78
C ASN A 131 -4.28 10.15 -7.66
N ASP A 132 -3.04 9.92 -7.24
CA ASP A 132 -2.03 10.98 -7.07
C ASP A 132 -1.33 11.44 -8.36
N ARG A 133 -1.75 10.95 -9.54
CA ARG A 133 -1.25 11.47 -10.82
C ARG A 133 -1.88 12.82 -11.15
N ILE A 134 -1.30 13.89 -10.60
CA ILE A 134 -1.18 15.13 -11.36
C ILE A 134 -0.37 14.76 -12.62
N LEU A 135 -1.07 14.70 -13.75
CA LEU A 135 -0.44 14.79 -15.06
C LEU A 135 0.42 16.07 -15.04
N LYS A 136 1.75 15.91 -15.06
CA LYS A 136 2.66 16.99 -15.42
C LYS A 136 2.96 16.88 -16.90
#